data_AF-A0A060YYJ3-F1
#
_entry.id   AF-A0A060YYJ3-F1
#
_cell.length_a   1.000
_cell.length_b   1.000
_cell.length_c   1.000
_cell.angle_alpha   90.00
_cell.angle_beta   90.00
_cell.angle_gamma   90.00
#
_symmetry.space_group_name_H-M   'P 1'
#
loop_
_entity.id
_entity.type
_entity.pdbx_description
1 polymer ?
#
loop_
_entity_poly.entity_id
_entity_poly.type
_entity_poly.pdbx_seq_one_letter_code
_entity_poly.pdbx_strand_id
1 'polypeptide(L)'
;LQVYSVLVVFILCEAGNFSIHLALNNLGCNGLRPKRIPYPTRNPFTWLFFFVSCPNYTYEVGTWLSFSIMTQCVPVALFTLLGFIQMTIWARGKHKMYTREFTDYPELRSAIIPLFL
;
A
#
# COMPACT_ATOMS: atom_id res chain seq x y z
N LEU A 1 6.06 -13.81 23.47
CA LEU A 1 7.07 -13.25 22.54
C LEU A 1 6.46 -12.99 21.15
N GLN A 2 5.89 -14.00 20.50
CA GLN A 2 5.23 -13.90 19.18
C GLN A 2 4.25 -12.73 19.06
N VAL A 3 3.31 -12.59 20.00
CA VAL A 3 2.29 -11.52 19.98
C VAL A 3 2.92 -10.13 19.98
N TYR A 4 3.95 -9.90 20.81
CA TYR A 4 4.63 -8.60 20.89
C TYR A 4 5.41 -8.29 19.61
N SER A 5 6.10 -9.28 19.02
CA SER A 5 6.81 -9.09 17.75
C SER A 5 5.86 -8.74 16.62
N VAL A 6 4.72 -9.42 16.53
CA VAL A 6 3.70 -9.19 15.48
C VAL A 6 2.94 -7.89 15.71
N LEU A 7 2.72 -7.49 16.97
CA LEU A 7 2.13 -6.20 17.31
C LEU A 7 3.01 -5.03 16.84
N VAL A 8 4.33 -5.13 17.00
CA VAL A 8 5.26 -4.11 16.48
C VAL A 8 5.15 -4.00 14.96
N VAL A 9 5.10 -5.13 14.24
CA VAL A 9 4.91 -5.13 12.78
C VAL A 9 3.57 -4.51 12.40
N PHE A 10 2.49 -4.87 13.11
CA PHE A 10 1.15 -4.30 12.90
C PHE A 10 1.17 -2.77 13.04
N ILE A 11 1.77 -2.24 14.11
CA ILE A 11 1.87 -0.79 14.35
C ILE A 11 2.71 -0.11 13.25
N LEU A 12 3.80 -0.73 12.81
CA LEU A 12 4.62 -0.21 11.72
C LEU A 12 3.86 -0.17 10.39
N CYS A 13 3.05 -1.20 10.11
CA CYS A 13 2.20 -1.25 8.93
C CYS A 13 1.11 -0.19 8.96
N GLU A 14 0.43 -0.01 10.10
CA GLU A 14 -0.58 1.03 10.29
C GLU A 14 0.00 2.44 10.16
N ALA A 15 1.15 2.68 10.80
CA ALA A 15 1.87 3.96 10.68
C ALA A 15 2.29 4.23 9.23
N GLY A 16 2.75 3.20 8.52
CA GLY A 16 3.07 3.26 7.10
C GLY A 16 1.84 3.63 6.26
N ASN A 17 0.72 2.92 6.46
CA ASN A 17 -0.54 3.18 5.77
C ASN A 17 -1.01 4.63 5.98
N PHE A 18 -1.03 5.07 7.24
CA PHE A 18 -1.40 6.43 7.59
C PHE A 18 -0.47 7.47 6.94
N SER A 19 0.85 7.24 6.94
CA SER A 19 1.80 8.12 6.27
C SER A 19 1.54 8.21 4.76
N ILE A 20 1.17 7.12 4.10
CA ILE A 20 0.83 7.13 2.68
C ILE A 20 -0.45 7.92 2.45
N HIS A 21 -1.48 7.75 3.28
CA HIS A 21 -2.70 8.55 3.22
C HIS A 21 -2.43 10.05 3.41
N LEU A 22 -1.58 10.42 4.38
CA LEU A 22 -1.17 11.81 4.56
C LEU A 22 -0.45 12.36 3.32
N ALA A 23 0.47 11.58 2.74
CA ALA A 23 1.17 11.98 1.52
C ALA A 23 0.19 12.17 0.35
N LEU A 24 -0.78 11.27 0.19
CA LEU A 24 -1.82 11.37 -0.84
C LEU A 24 -2.77 12.55 -0.59
N ASN A 25 -3.12 12.85 0.66
CA ASN A 25 -3.96 13.99 1.02
C ASN A 25 -3.27 15.33 0.71
N ASN A 26 -1.97 15.43 1.02
CA ASN A 26 -1.17 16.60 0.69
C ASN A 26 -1.08 16.84 -0.83
N LEU A 27 -1.13 15.77 -1.65
CA LEU A 27 -1.20 15.90 -3.11
C LEU A 27 -2.58 16.43 -3.59
N GLY A 28 -3.65 16.10 -2.87
CA GLY A 28 -5.02 16.55 -3.20
C GLY A 28 -5.35 17.99 -2.77
N CYS A 29 -4.62 18.54 -1.81
CA CYS A 29 -4.93 19.84 -1.20
C CYS A 29 -4.49 21.06 -2.04
N ASN A 30 -3.73 20.86 -3.14
CA ASN A 30 -3.21 21.95 -3.98
C ASN A 30 -4.22 22.59 -4.95
N GLY A 31 -5.53 22.34 -4.77
CA GLY A 31 -6.64 23.12 -5.35
C GLY A 31 -6.87 22.99 -6.86
N LEU A 32 -5.82 22.80 -7.66
CA LEU A 32 -5.94 22.38 -9.05
C LEU A 32 -5.89 20.85 -9.09
N ARG A 33 -6.65 20.25 -10.01
CA ARG A 33 -6.70 18.81 -10.22
C ARG A 33 -5.74 18.33 -11.34
N PRO A 34 -4.41 18.62 -11.36
CA PRO A 34 -3.53 17.68 -12.03
C PRO A 34 -3.38 16.52 -11.06
N LYS A 35 -4.03 15.40 -11.36
CA LYS A 35 -3.69 14.12 -10.75
C LYS A 35 -2.16 14.01 -10.89
N ARG A 36 -1.42 14.02 -9.79
CA ARG A 36 0.05 14.03 -9.82
C ARG A 36 0.53 12.64 -9.45
N ILE A 37 1.53 12.15 -10.16
CA ILE A 37 2.18 10.89 -9.77
C ILE A 37 2.75 11.08 -8.36
N PRO A 38 2.37 10.23 -7.38
CA PRO A 38 2.95 10.31 -6.06
C PRO A 38 4.43 9.90 -6.13
N TYR A 39 5.29 10.76 -5.60
CA TYR A 39 6.72 10.52 -5.49
C TYR A 39 7.11 10.35 -4.01
N PRO A 40 8.18 9.59 -3.75
CA PRO A 40 8.70 9.38 -2.40
C PRO A 40 9.11 10.71 -1.79
N THR A 41 8.72 10.93 -0.53
CA THR A 41 9.08 12.11 0.26
C THR A 41 10.26 11.80 1.19
N ARG A 42 10.60 12.72 2.09
CA ARG A 42 11.62 12.51 3.13
C ARG A 42 11.26 11.43 4.16
N ASN A 43 10.02 10.94 4.18
CA ASN A 43 9.60 9.92 5.15
C ASN A 43 9.94 8.51 4.64
N PRO A 44 10.59 7.64 5.44
CA PRO A 44 11.02 6.31 5.00
C PRO A 44 9.85 5.40 4.60
N PHE A 45 8.67 5.57 5.21
CA PHE A 45 7.46 4.83 4.82
C PHE A 45 6.98 5.17 3.40
N THR A 46 7.31 6.37 2.92
CA THR A 46 6.91 6.86 1.60
C THR A 46 7.88 6.42 0.50
N TRP A 47 9.03 5.84 0.85
CA TRP A 47 9.98 5.26 -0.11
C TRP A 47 9.42 4.06 -0.86
N LEU A 48 8.39 3.42 -0.32
CA LEU A 48 7.72 2.32 -1.00
C LEU A 48 7.06 2.76 -2.33
N PHE A 49 6.84 4.06 -2.55
CA PHE A 49 6.43 4.61 -3.85
C PHE A 49 7.48 4.45 -4.97
N PHE A 50 8.76 4.19 -4.66
CA PHE A 50 9.74 3.86 -5.68
C PHE A 50 9.44 2.52 -6.35
N PHE A 51 8.94 1.55 -5.58
CA PHE A 51 8.75 0.18 -6.02
C PHE A 51 7.30 -0.14 -6.36
N VAL A 52 6.34 0.52 -5.71
CA VAL A 52 4.92 0.18 -5.80
C VAL A 52 4.07 1.41 -6.12
N SER A 53 3.14 1.26 -7.06
CA SER A 53 2.19 2.32 -7.44
C SER A 53 1.20 2.65 -6.31
N CYS A 54 0.77 1.64 -5.56
CA CYS A 54 -0.17 1.77 -4.44
C CYS A 54 0.41 1.16 -3.15
N PRO A 55 1.39 1.81 -2.50
CA PRO A 55 2.06 1.28 -1.30
C PRO A 55 1.12 1.18 -0.08
N ASN A 56 0.03 1.94 -0.07
CA ASN A 56 -1.03 1.84 0.92
C ASN A 56 -1.55 0.39 1.03
N TYR A 57 -1.93 -0.20 -0.10
CA TYR A 57 -2.47 -1.57 -0.10
C TYR A 57 -1.43 -2.60 0.36
N THR A 58 -0.13 -2.36 0.12
CA THR A 58 0.93 -3.21 0.65
C THR A 58 0.99 -3.16 2.18
N TYR A 59 0.87 -1.95 2.77
CA TYR A 59 0.82 -1.78 4.21
C TYR A 59 -0.46 -2.38 4.82
N GLU A 60 -1.61 -2.16 4.19
CA GLU A 60 -2.89 -2.69 4.64
C GLU A 60 -2.89 -4.23 4.65
N VAL A 61 -2.33 -4.87 3.61
CA VAL A 61 -2.14 -6.33 3.58
C VAL A 61 -1.20 -6.78 4.71
N GLY A 62 -0.12 -6.05 4.97
CA GLY A 62 0.79 -6.33 6.09
C GLY A 62 0.11 -6.22 7.46
N THR A 63 -0.77 -5.23 7.64
CA THR A 63 -1.61 -5.07 8.83
C THR A 63 -2.49 -6.30 9.02
N TRP A 64 -3.27 -6.68 8.00
CA TRP A 64 -4.21 -7.81 8.09
C TRP A 64 -3.51 -9.16 8.26
N LEU A 65 -2.34 -9.34 7.63
CA LEU A 65 -1.51 -10.53 7.81
C LEU A 65 -0.97 -10.61 9.24
N SER A 66 -0.45 -9.50 9.78
CA SER A 66 0.01 -9.43 11.16
C SER A 66 -1.15 -9.70 12.14
N PHE A 67 -2.33 -9.13 11.88
CA PHE A 67 -3.52 -9.36 12.69
C PHE A 67 -3.99 -10.82 12.65
N SER A 68 -3.93 -11.47 11.49
CA SER A 68 -4.21 -12.90 11.34
C SER A 68 -3.22 -13.76 12.13
N ILE A 69 -1.93 -13.44 12.06
CA ILE A 69 -0.89 -14.15 12.83
C ILE A 69 -1.04 -13.90 14.33
N MET A 70 -1.51 -12.72 14.73
CA MET A 70 -1.73 -12.39 16.15
C MET A 70 -2.93 -13.14 16.72
N THR A 71 -4.04 -13.22 15.98
CA THR A 71 -5.28 -13.85 16.44
C THR A 71 -5.30 -15.37 16.26
N GLN A 72 -4.48 -15.90 15.34
CA GLN A 72 -4.47 -17.34 14.98
C GLN A 72 -5.87 -17.87 14.63
N CYS A 73 -6.75 -16.98 14.16
CA CYS A 73 -8.12 -17.31 13.81
C CYS A 73 -8.24 -17.58 12.30
N VAL A 74 -8.70 -18.78 11.94
CA VAL A 74 -9.04 -19.16 10.56
C VAL A 74 -9.92 -18.14 9.84
N PRO A 75 -11.00 -17.58 10.42
CA PRO A 75 -11.84 -16.60 9.72
C PRO A 75 -11.09 -15.30 9.38
N VAL A 76 -10.16 -14.86 10.22
CA VAL A 76 -9.36 -13.64 10.00
C VAL A 76 -8.32 -13.86 8.91
N ALA A 77 -7.72 -15.05 8.86
CA ALA A 77 -6.81 -15.44 7.79
C ALA A 77 -7.52 -15.51 6.43
N LEU A 78 -8.74 -16.07 6.38
CA LEU A 78 -9.56 -16.10 5.17
C LEU A 78 -9.95 -14.69 4.70
N PHE A 79 -10.35 -13.82 5.63
CA PHE A 79 -10.64 -12.42 5.31
C PHE A 79 -9.43 -11.71 4.72
N THR A 80 -8.25 -11.92 5.30
CA THR A 80 -6.98 -11.35 4.80
C THR A 80 -6.65 -11.84 3.40
N LEU A 81 -6.82 -13.13 3.11
CA LEU A 81 -6.57 -13.69 1.77
C LEU A 81 -7.53 -13.11 0.73
N LEU A 82 -8.82 -13.06 1.03
CA LEU A 82 -9.82 -12.49 0.12
C LEU A 82 -9.60 -10.98 -0.09
N GLY A 83 -9.31 -10.25 0.99
CA GLY A 83 -8.96 -8.84 0.95
C GLY A 83 -7.71 -8.59 0.10
N PHE A 84 -6.68 -9.42 0.24
CA PHE A 84 -5.46 -9.35 -0.57
C PHE A 84 -5.75 -9.50 -2.06
N ILE A 85 -6.57 -10.49 -2.45
CA ILE A 85 -6.95 -10.71 -3.85
C ILE A 85 -7.70 -9.48 -4.39
N GLN A 86 -8.67 -8.96 -3.64
CA GLN A 86 -9.46 -7.81 -4.05
C GLN A 86 -8.59 -6.55 -4.21
N MET A 87 -7.74 -6.25 -3.23
CA MET A 87 -6.82 -5.12 -3.28
C MET A 87 -5.84 -5.24 -4.44
N THR A 88 -5.38 -6.46 -4.75
CA THR A 88 -4.53 -6.76 -5.92
C THR A 88 -5.23 -6.36 -7.22
N ILE A 89 -6.49 -6.75 -7.40
CA ILE A 89 -7.28 -6.37 -8.59
C ILE A 89 -7.42 -4.84 -8.69
N TRP A 90 -7.74 -4.17 -7.58
CA TRP A 90 -7.87 -2.71 -7.55
C TRP A 90 -6.55 -1.98 -7.86
N ALA A 91 -5.44 -2.46 -7.32
CA ALA A 91 -4.14 -1.85 -7.57
C ALA A 91 -3.70 -1.98 -9.03
N ARG A 92 -3.94 -3.14 -9.66
CA ARG A 92 -3.69 -3.31 -11.10
C ARG A 92 -4.53 -2.35 -11.94
N GLY A 93 -5.80 -2.18 -11.59
CA GLY A 93 -6.69 -1.23 -12.24
C GLY A 93 -6.15 0.20 -12.15
N LYS A 94 -5.72 0.62 -10.94
CA LYS A 94 -5.10 1.93 -10.73
C LYS A 94 -3.77 2.08 -11.48
N HIS A 95 -2.91 1.08 -11.46
CA HIS A 95 -1.63 1.09 -12.18
C HIS A 95 -1.86 1.31 -13.69
N LYS A 96 -2.76 0.51 -14.31
CA LYS A 96 -3.10 0.64 -15.73
C LYS A 96 -3.71 2.00 -16.07
N MET A 97 -4.52 2.57 -15.18
CA MET A 97 -5.06 3.92 -15.32
C MET A 97 -3.93 4.97 -15.26
N TYR A 98 -2.98 4.84 -14.32
CA TYR A 98 -1.83 5.75 -14.22
C TYR A 98 -0.94 5.70 -15.47
N THR A 99 -0.62 4.51 -15.99
CA THR A 99 0.17 4.38 -17.24
C THR A 99 -0.52 5.01 -18.45
N ARG A 100 -1.86 5.02 -18.48
CA ARG A 100 -2.63 5.64 -19.58
C ARG A 100 -2.73 7.16 -19.47
N GLU A 101 -2.82 7.66 -18.24
CA GLU A 101 -3.05 9.09 -17.98
C GLU A 101 -1.74 9.89 -17.89
N PHE A 102 -0.64 9.23 -17.55
CA PHE A 102 0.68 9.85 -17.46
C PHE A 102 1.64 9.22 -18.46
N THR A 103 2.03 10.00 -19.47
CA THR A 103 3.06 9.59 -20.44
C THR A 103 4.44 9.43 -19.80
N ASP A 104 4.73 10.18 -18.73
CA ASP A 104 6.00 10.12 -17.97
C ASP A 104 5.95 9.12 -16.79
N TYR A 105 5.09 8.10 -16.83
CA TYR A 105 4.98 7.15 -15.74
C TYR A 105 6.17 6.18 -15.71
N PRO A 106 6.85 5.99 -14.55
CA PRO A 106 7.98 5.07 -14.47
C PRO A 106 7.52 3.61 -14.66
N GLU A 107 8.04 2.97 -15.71
CA GLU A 107 7.75 1.57 -16.08
C GLU A 107 8.18 0.55 -15.02
N LEU A 108 9.10 0.93 -14.13
CA LEU A 108 9.67 0.03 -13.11
C LEU A 108 8.79 -0.14 -11.84
N ARG A 109 7.64 0.53 -11.75
CA ARG A 109 6.75 0.41 -10.57
C ARG A 109 5.81 -0.78 -10.71
N SER A 110 5.80 -1.68 -9.72
CA SER A 110 4.84 -2.77 -9.62
C SER A 110 3.50 -2.29 -9.02
N ALA A 111 2.41 -3.05 -9.24
CA ALA A 111 1.09 -2.61 -8.79
C ALA A 111 0.94 -2.65 -7.26
N ILE A 112 1.43 -3.72 -6.60
CA ILE A 112 1.22 -3.94 -5.15
C ILE A 112 2.42 -4.56 -4.41
N ILE A 113 3.16 -5.49 -5.01
CA ILE A 113 4.33 -6.14 -4.38
C ILE A 113 5.44 -6.16 -5.41
N PRO A 114 6.66 -5.70 -5.05
CA PRO A 114 7.81 -5.89 -5.92
C PRO A 114 8.07 -7.40 -6.02
N LEU A 115 7.92 -7.96 -7.24
CA LEU A 115 8.27 -9.33 -7.65
C LEU A 115 7.17 -10.38 -7.86
N PHE A 116 5.89 -10.12 -7.56
CA PHE A 116 4.85 -11.14 -7.83
C PHE A 116 3.71 -10.69 -8.77
N LEU A 117 3.62 -9.40 -9.11
CA LEU A 117 2.67 -8.93 -10.13
C LEU A 117 2.99 -7.58 -10.77
#